data_AF-A0A967F6J4-F1
#
_entry.id   AF-A0A967F6J4-F1
#
_cell.length_a   1.000
_cell.length_b   1.000
_cell.length_c   1.000
_cell.angle_alpha   90.00
_cell.angle_beta   90.00
_cell.angle_gamma   90.00
#
_symmetry.space_group_name_H-M   'P 1'
#
loop_
_entity.id
_entity.type
_entity.pdbx_description
1 polymer ?
#
loop_
_entity_poly.entity_id
_entity_poly.type
_entity_poly.pdbx_seq_one_letter_code
_entity_poly.pdbx_strand_id
1 'polypeptide(L)'
;MGMLAAPGLVRLLALGFQDIAGKVGLTAELTRIMFPYLLFIGLMALVMALLNAVRVFAAPAFTPVLLNASIISCALLGARHSDTPERWFALGVLLGGMLQLGFLLPFLLK
;
A
#
# COMPACT_ATOMS: atom_id res chain seq x y z
N MET A 1 -2.89 -9.76 17.01
CA MET A 1 -1.53 -10.26 17.33
C MET A 1 -0.41 -9.50 16.60
N GLY A 2 -0.49 -9.23 15.29
CA GLY A 2 0.60 -8.50 14.60
C GLY A 2 0.82 -7.05 15.04
N MET A 3 -0.23 -6.34 15.50
CA MET A 3 -0.08 -5.01 16.12
C MET A 3 0.73 -5.00 17.43
N LEU A 4 0.78 -6.14 18.15
CA LEU A 4 1.52 -6.29 19.41
C LEU A 4 2.98 -6.75 19.14
N ALA A 5 3.21 -7.46 18.03
CA ALA A 5 4.54 -7.92 17.60
C ALA A 5 5.32 -6.89 16.76
N ALA A 6 4.65 -5.82 16.31
CA ALA A 6 5.24 -4.74 15.50
C ALA A 6 6.54 -4.13 16.11
N PRO A 7 6.65 -3.86 17.42
CA PRO A 7 7.89 -3.33 18.00
C PRO A 7 9.07 -4.30 17.89
N GLY A 8 8.80 -5.61 18.00
CA GLY A 8 9.81 -6.67 17.89
C GLY A 8 10.31 -6.85 16.46
N LEU A 9 9.39 -6.80 15.48
CA LEU A 9 9.71 -6.88 14.04
C LEU A 9 10.55 -5.68 13.58
N VAL A 10 10.22 -4.47 14.04
CA VAL A 10 10.99 -3.26 13.73
C VAL A 10 12.41 -3.34 14.32
N ARG A 11 12.56 -3.80 15.55
CA ARG A 11 13.90 -3.99 16.16
C ARG A 11 14.77 -5.01 15.42
N LEU A 12 14.16 -6.00 14.77
CA LEU A 12 14.85 -7.10 14.09
C LEU A 12 15.20 -6.75 12.63
N LEU A 13 14.33 -6.02 11.93
CA LEU A 13 14.52 -5.61 10.53
C LEU A 13 15.25 -4.28 10.37
N ALA A 14 15.13 -3.37 11.34
CA ALA A 14 15.77 -2.05 11.34
C ALA A 14 16.85 -1.94 12.43
N LEU A 15 17.84 -2.83 12.38
CA LEU A 15 18.96 -2.86 13.34
C LEU A 15 19.74 -1.52 13.42
N GLY A 16 19.71 -0.69 12.38
CA GLY A 16 20.32 0.65 12.35
C GLY A 16 19.44 1.81 12.85
N PHE A 17 18.20 1.55 13.31
CA PHE A 17 17.30 2.58 13.86
C PHE A 17 17.40 2.71 15.39
N GLN A 18 18.17 1.83 16.03
CA GLN A 18 18.35 1.82 17.48
C GLN A 18 19.23 2.98 17.96
N ASP A 19 20.07 3.53 17.09
CA ASP A 19 21.03 4.61 17.40
C ASP A 19 20.42 6.03 17.34
N ILE A 20 19.14 6.16 16.96
CA ILE A 20 18.49 7.47 16.76
C ILE A 20 17.19 7.55 17.57
N ALA A 21 17.20 8.37 18.62
CA ALA A 21 16.04 8.58 19.49
C ALA A 21 14.82 9.09 18.68
N GLY A 22 13.68 8.40 18.82
CA GLY A 22 12.40 8.75 18.18
C GLY A 22 12.01 7.96 16.93
N LYS A 23 12.96 7.35 16.20
CA LYS A 23 12.68 6.59 14.96
C LYS A 23 11.92 5.27 15.19
N VAL A 24 12.16 4.60 16.31
CA VAL A 24 11.47 3.34 16.65
C VAL A 24 9.98 3.58 16.91
N GLY A 25 9.61 4.70 17.55
CA GLY A 25 8.21 5.07 17.78
C GLY A 25 7.45 5.36 16.48
N LEU A 26 8.06 6.15 15.58
CA LEU A 26 7.50 6.48 14.27
C LEU A 26 7.28 5.22 13.41
N THR A 27 8.24 4.29 13.45
CA THR A 27 8.17 3.05 12.66
C THR A 27 7.09 2.10 13.19
N ALA A 28 6.89 2.05 14.51
CA ALA A 28 5.82 1.27 15.13
C ALA A 28 4.43 1.82 14.77
N GLU A 29 4.29 3.14 14.70
CA GLU A 29 3.05 3.81 14.29
C GLU A 29 2.73 3.57 12.80
N LEU A 30 3.73 3.70 11.92
CA LEU A 30 3.60 3.36 10.50
C LEU A 30 3.22 1.89 10.29
N THR A 31 3.79 0.97 11.07
CA THR A 31 3.44 -0.47 11.00
C THR A 31 2.00 -0.73 11.43
N ARG A 32 1.48 0.02 12.42
CA ARG A 32 0.07 -0.04 12.83
C ARG A 32 -0.87 0.48 11.74
N ILE A 33 -0.47 1.54 11.02
CA ILE A 33 -1.24 2.13 9.92
C ILE A 33 -1.22 1.23 8.66
N MET A 34 -0.12 0.52 8.41
CA MET A 34 0.01 -0.44 7.31
C MET A 34 -0.75 -1.75 7.57
N PHE A 35 -1.09 -2.06 8.82
CA PHE A 35 -1.76 -3.32 9.17
C PHE A 35 -3.16 -3.46 8.53
N PRO A 36 -4.02 -2.42 8.54
CA PRO A 36 -5.24 -2.41 7.73
C PRO A 36 -4.97 -2.53 6.23
N TYR A 37 -3.90 -1.93 5.72
CA TYR A 37 -3.53 -2.01 4.29
C TYR A 37 -3.23 -3.45 3.84
N LEU A 38 -2.70 -4.31 4.74
CA LEU A 38 -2.49 -5.73 4.47
C LEU A 38 -3.78 -6.49 4.14
N LEU A 39 -4.91 -6.11 4.76
CA LEU A 39 -6.21 -6.71 4.44
C LEU A 39 -6.64 -6.32 3.02
N PHE A 40 -6.49 -5.05 2.66
CA PHE A 40 -6.85 -4.54 1.33
C PHE A 40 -5.97 -5.10 0.22
N ILE A 41 -4.65 -5.18 0.42
CA ILE A 41 -3.75 -5.77 -0.58
C ILE A 41 -3.94 -7.29 -0.70
N GLY A 42 -4.30 -7.97 0.40
CA GLY A 42 -4.68 -9.39 0.37
C GLY A 42 -5.96 -9.65 -0.42
N LEU A 43 -7.01 -8.85 -0.20
CA LEU A 43 -8.25 -8.88 -0.99
C LEU A 43 -7.99 -8.61 -2.48
N MET A 44 -7.16 -7.62 -2.79
CA MET A 44 -6.79 -7.30 -4.16
C MET A 44 -6.01 -8.45 -4.82
N ALA A 45 -5.06 -9.06 -4.11
CA ALA A 45 -4.31 -10.21 -4.59
C ALA A 45 -5.23 -11.42 -4.86
N LEU A 46 -6.25 -11.64 -4.01
CA LEU A 46 -7.24 -12.69 -4.20
C LEU A 46 -8.09 -12.45 -5.46
N VAL A 47 -8.56 -11.21 -5.68
CA VAL A 47 -9.34 -10.86 -6.87
C VAL A 47 -8.52 -11.01 -8.15
N MET A 48 -7.25 -10.60 -8.14
CA MET A 48 -6.34 -10.82 -9.27
C MET A 48 -6.09 -12.31 -9.54
N ALA A 49 -5.92 -13.12 -8.49
CA ALA A 49 -5.73 -14.56 -8.61
C ALA A 49 -6.98 -15.25 -9.19
N LEU A 50 -8.18 -14.86 -8.73
CA LEU A 50 -9.45 -15.40 -9.23
C LEU A 50 -9.68 -15.05 -10.70
N LEU A 51 -9.42 -13.81 -11.10
CA LEU A 51 -9.53 -13.37 -12.50
C LEU A 51 -8.52 -14.09 -13.41
N ASN A 52 -7.29 -14.29 -12.94
CA ASN A 52 -6.30 -15.10 -13.66
C ASN A 52 -6.76 -16.56 -13.81
N ALA A 53 -7.42 -17.13 -12.79
CA ALA A 53 -7.93 -18.50 -12.86
C ALA A 53 -9.05 -18.68 -13.91
N VAL A 54 -9.90 -17.66 -14.11
CA VAL A 54 -10.93 -17.64 -15.17
C VAL A 54 -10.39 -17.16 -16.53
N ARG A 55 -9.07 -17.16 -16.72
CA ARG A 55 -8.35 -16.74 -17.94
C ARG A 55 -8.54 -15.27 -18.34
N VAL A 56 -8.94 -14.41 -17.41
CA VAL A 56 -8.96 -12.96 -17.58
C VAL A 56 -7.64 -12.37 -17.09
N PHE A 57 -6.62 -12.39 -17.96
CA PHE A 57 -5.26 -11.96 -17.61
C PHE A 57 -5.00 -10.46 -17.86
N ALA A 58 -5.71 -9.86 -18.81
CA ALA A 58 -5.46 -8.48 -19.22
C ALA A 58 -5.80 -7.45 -18.14
N ALA A 59 -6.92 -7.64 -17.43
CA ALA A 59 -7.34 -6.71 -16.38
C ALA A 59 -6.40 -6.75 -15.14
N PRO A 60 -6.03 -7.92 -14.58
CA PRO A 60 -5.01 -8.03 -13.52
C PRO A 60 -3.61 -7.55 -13.92
N ALA A 61 -3.21 -7.75 -15.19
CA ALA A 61 -1.92 -7.26 -15.68
C ALA A 61 -1.85 -5.73 -15.78
N PHE A 62 -2.98 -5.05 -15.96
CA PHE A 62 -3.04 -3.59 -16.06
C PHE A 62 -3.10 -2.88 -14.69
N THR A 63 -3.57 -3.56 -13.64
CA THR A 63 -3.73 -2.96 -12.31
C THR A 63 -2.47 -2.28 -11.74
N PRO A 64 -1.23 -2.82 -11.88
CA PRO A 64 -0.02 -2.15 -11.40
C PRO A 64 0.20 -0.77 -12.04
N VAL A 65 -0.25 -0.56 -13.28
CA VAL A 65 -0.14 0.72 -13.98
C VAL A 65 -0.98 1.80 -13.30
N LEU A 66 -2.21 1.45 -12.89
CA LEU A 66 -3.11 2.37 -12.17
C LEU A 66 -2.52 2.83 -10.83
N LEU A 67 -1.90 1.93 -10.08
CA LEU A 67 -1.23 2.26 -8.81
C LEU A 67 -0.05 3.20 -9.04
N ASN A 68 0.83 2.87 -9.99
CA ASN A 68 1.96 3.73 -10.31
C ASN A 68 1.50 5.12 -10.79
N ALA A 69 0.48 5.19 -11.64
CA ALA A 69 -0.08 6.45 -12.11
C ALA A 69 -0.65 7.28 -10.95
N SER A 70 -1.34 6.65 -10.00
CA SER A 70 -1.88 7.31 -8.81
C SER A 70 -0.77 7.86 -7.90
N ILE A 71 0.26 7.04 -7.62
CA ILE A 71 1.42 7.46 -6.82
C ILE A 71 2.14 8.63 -7.48
N ILE A 72 2.43 8.56 -8.79
CA ILE A 72 3.11 9.63 -9.52
C ILE A 72 2.25 10.91 -9.50
N SER A 73 0.93 10.79 -9.70
CA SER A 73 0.02 11.94 -9.67
C SER A 73 0.01 12.60 -8.29
N CYS A 74 -0.12 11.83 -7.22
CA CYS A 74 -0.09 12.36 -5.85
C CYS A 74 1.29 12.91 -5.48
N ALA A 75 2.37 12.30 -5.93
CA ALA A 75 3.73 12.79 -5.72
C ALA A 75 3.95 14.14 -6.42
N LEU A 76 3.48 14.31 -7.66
CA LEU A 76 3.58 15.57 -8.41
C LEU A 76 2.75 16.69 -7.77
N LEU A 77 1.58 16.36 -7.24
CA LEU A 77 0.71 17.31 -6.53
C LEU A 77 1.31 17.72 -5.17
N GLY A 78 1.79 16.72 -4.42
CA GLY A 78 2.36 16.89 -3.08
C GLY A 78 3.72 17.57 -3.06
N ALA A 79 4.58 17.27 -4.03
CA ALA A 79 5.93 17.83 -4.15
C ALA A 79 5.95 19.36 -4.31
N ARG A 80 4.82 19.96 -4.72
CA ARG A 80 4.72 21.40 -4.97
C ARG A 80 4.01 22.18 -3.87
N HIS A 81 3.27 21.49 -2.97
CA HIS A 81 2.30 22.14 -2.07
C HIS A 81 2.35 21.66 -0.61
N SER A 82 3.33 20.85 -0.19
CA SER A 82 3.37 20.36 1.20
C SER A 82 4.76 20.17 1.77
N ASP A 83 4.93 20.62 3.02
CA ASP A 83 6.11 20.40 3.87
C ASP A 83 6.30 18.92 4.28
N THR A 84 5.34 18.04 3.97
CA THR A 84 5.38 16.60 4.25
C THR A 84 5.07 15.75 3.00
N PRO A 85 6.04 15.63 2.06
CA PRO A 85 5.87 14.89 0.81
C PRO A 85 5.47 13.43 1.00
N GLU A 86 5.97 12.77 2.05
CA GLU A 86 5.68 11.38 2.39
C GLU A 86 4.20 11.07 2.60
N ARG A 87 3.41 12.03 3.11
CA ARG A 87 1.95 11.85 3.29
C ARG A 87 1.24 11.71 1.95
N TRP A 88 1.71 12.40 0.91
CA TRP A 88 1.14 12.33 -0.42
C TRP A 88 1.44 11.01 -1.13
N PHE A 89 2.62 10.43 -0.88
CA PHE A 89 2.92 9.08 -1.35
C PHE A 89 1.99 8.05 -0.71
N ALA A 90 1.78 8.13 0.61
CA ALA A 90 0.84 7.24 1.30
C ALA A 90 -0.59 7.38 0.77
N LEU A 91 -1.05 8.61 0.51
CA LEU A 91 -2.36 8.87 -0.10
C LEU A 91 -2.47 8.28 -1.51
N GLY A 92 -1.42 8.42 -2.33
CA GLY A 92 -1.37 7.86 -3.68
C GLY A 92 -1.40 6.33 -3.71
N VAL A 93 -0.75 5.66 -2.75
CA VAL A 93 -0.85 4.19 -2.60
C VAL A 93 -2.28 3.78 -2.23
N LEU A 94 -2.93 4.52 -1.33
CA LEU A 94 -4.28 4.21 -0.86
C LEU A 94 -5.33 4.42 -1.97
N LEU A 95 -5.24 5.55 -2.69
CA LEU A 95 -6.09 5.85 -3.85
C LEU A 95 -5.83 4.87 -5.01
N GLY A 96 -4.57 4.54 -5.27
CA GLY A 96 -4.19 3.55 -6.27
C GLY A 96 -4.80 2.17 -5.97
N GLY A 97 -4.76 1.73 -4.70
CA GLY A 97 -5.41 0.48 -4.28
C GLY A 97 -6.93 0.49 -4.45
N MET A 98 -7.59 1.62 -4.14
CA MET A 98 -9.03 1.78 -4.38
C MET A 98 -9.37 1.75 -5.88
N LEU A 99 -8.57 2.42 -6.71
CA LEU A 99 -8.74 2.42 -8.17
C LEU A 99 -8.53 1.02 -8.75
N GLN A 100 -7.54 0.26 -8.24
CA GLN A 100 -7.30 -1.11 -8.65
C GLN A 100 -8.49 -2.02 -8.33
N LEU A 101 -9.01 -1.94 -7.10
CA LEU A 101 -10.19 -2.71 -6.69
C LEU A 101 -11.43 -2.33 -7.50
N GLY A 102 -11.68 -1.02 -7.69
CA GLY A 102 -12.80 -0.53 -8.49
C GLY A 102 -12.70 -0.93 -9.97
N PHE A 103 -11.49 -0.97 -10.53
CA PHE A 103 -11.25 -1.41 -11.90
C PHE A 103 -11.46 -2.92 -12.07
N LEU A 104 -11.06 -3.74 -11.08
CA LEU A 104 -11.20 -5.20 -11.13
C LEU A 104 -12.63 -5.68 -10.83
N LEU A 105 -13.40 -4.95 -10.02
CA LEU A 105 -14.77 -5.30 -9.62
C LEU A 105 -15.72 -5.62 -10.80
N PRO A 106 -15.81 -4.82 -11.88
CA PRO A 106 -16.66 -5.13 -13.02
C PRO A 106 -16.20 -6.34 -13.82
N PHE A 107 -14.91 -6.68 -13.81
CA PHE A 107 -14.41 -7.92 -14.44
C PHE A 107 -14.72 -9.16 -13.60
N LEU A 108 -14.87 -9.00 -12.28
CA LEU A 108 -15.21 -10.07 -11.37
C LEU A 108 -16.72 -10.40 -11.37
N LEU A 109 -17.58 -9.39 -11.54
CA LEU A 109 -19.04 -9.55 -11.54
C LEU A 109 -19.61 -10.05 -12.89
N LYS A 110 -18.75 -10.36 -13.86
CA LYS A 110 -19.11 -10.73 -15.22
C LYS A 110 -18.77 -12.19 -15.49
#